data_AF-A0A7S2CFU7-F1
#
_entry.id   AF-A0A7S2CFU7-F1
#
_cell.length_a   1.000
_cell.length_b   1.000
_cell.length_c   1.000
_cell.angle_alpha   90.00
_cell.angle_beta   90.00
_cell.angle_gamma   90.00
#
_symmetry.space_group_name_H-M   'P 1'
#
loop_
_entity.id
_entity.type
_entity.pdbx_description
1 polymer ?
#
loop_
_entity_poly.entity_id
_entity_poly.type
_entity_poly.pdbx_seq_one_letter_code
_entity_poly.pdbx_strand_id
1 'polypeptide(L)'
;VTHSTYYKFESASAVEKIRVKVEELSAALEGQDGAAEGGGEGGGGGGGGAGAMSGGDPVVLSNLCTTLSQTHRWHASSLSYDEFRLLKRLLAWPTTSVFPVLDLLRLVAAHPDGASKLGSSFAGLRVLDMTAPEAAFLTNASDKGAPMPVQLMALRFSCNLLANRDSRTAVATQAAAGDEANNPLSTLTALAAALTEGGSKTNKNVSSAAASLLVNIAIVCSPAEATKAGWPPLRVASQSDLAMNAVAVGLKGGGTATDDEVTYRLVLAADTLMRNMLASKGGDVAAMSDAFRECGAAVESVLDRTTTQRTNELAQKLTKALADC
;
A
#
# COMPACT_ATOMS: atom_id res chain seq x y z
N VAL A 1 0.39 -20.38 15.80
CA VAL A 1 -0.45 -20.15 14.59
C VAL A 1 0.07 -18.89 13.94
N THR A 2 0.68 -18.98 12.76
CA THR A 2 1.06 -17.80 11.99
C THR A 2 -0.22 -17.19 11.42
N HIS A 3 -0.54 -15.95 11.81
CA HIS A 3 -1.62 -15.22 11.16
C HIS A 3 -1.22 -14.97 9.70
N SER A 4 -1.75 -15.80 8.79
CA SER A 4 -1.41 -15.78 7.37
C SER A 4 -2.47 -15.07 6.51
N THR A 5 -3.38 -14.34 7.16
CA THR A 5 -4.47 -13.66 6.47
C THR A 5 -4.06 -12.23 6.18
N TYR A 6 -3.96 -11.91 4.89
CA TYR A 6 -3.72 -10.55 4.43
C TYR A 6 -4.99 -9.70 4.54
N TYR A 7 -4.82 -8.45 4.95
CA TYR A 7 -5.88 -7.45 4.90
C TYR A 7 -6.11 -6.97 3.46
N LYS A 8 -7.38 -6.87 3.07
CA LYS A 8 -7.85 -6.50 1.72
C LYS A 8 -8.94 -5.43 1.79
N PHE A 9 -9.02 -4.63 0.74
CA PHE A 9 -10.01 -3.57 0.53
C PHE A 9 -10.65 -3.70 -0.85
N GLU A 10 -11.48 -4.72 -1.02
CA GLU A 10 -12.06 -5.15 -2.30
C GLU A 10 -13.50 -4.67 -2.54
N SER A 11 -14.05 -3.85 -1.65
CA SER A 11 -15.43 -3.35 -1.81
C SER A 11 -15.57 -2.56 -3.11
N ALA A 12 -16.41 -3.10 -4.00
CA ALA A 12 -16.72 -2.56 -5.33
C ALA A 12 -18.10 -1.88 -5.40
N SER A 13 -18.76 -1.65 -4.25
CA SER A 13 -20.13 -1.11 -4.18
C SER A 13 -20.28 0.30 -4.74
N ALA A 14 -19.18 1.00 -5.01
CA ALA A 14 -19.15 2.36 -5.52
C ALA A 14 -18.48 2.50 -6.89
N VAL A 15 -18.22 1.41 -7.64
CA VAL A 15 -17.50 1.48 -8.93
C VAL A 15 -18.13 2.48 -9.90
N GLU A 16 -19.45 2.53 -9.98
CA GLU A 16 -20.12 3.50 -10.85
C GLU A 16 -19.90 4.95 -10.41
N LYS A 17 -19.86 5.20 -9.10
CA LYS A 17 -19.53 6.54 -8.56
C LYS A 17 -18.08 6.92 -8.86
N ILE A 18 -17.16 5.93 -8.84
CA ILE A 18 -15.77 6.12 -9.21
C ILE A 18 -15.69 6.51 -10.69
N ARG A 19 -16.38 5.79 -11.59
CA ARG A 19 -16.45 6.09 -13.02
C ARG A 19 -16.88 7.54 -13.28
N VAL A 20 -18.04 7.93 -12.73
CA VAL A 20 -18.56 9.30 -12.88
C VAL A 20 -17.55 10.33 -12.38
N LYS A 21 -16.85 10.05 -11.28
CA LYS A 21 -15.86 10.98 -10.75
C LYS A 21 -14.60 11.10 -11.63
N VAL A 22 -14.15 10.01 -12.25
CA VAL A 22 -13.08 10.06 -13.26
C VAL A 22 -13.53 10.91 -14.45
N GLU A 23 -14.74 10.69 -14.98
CA GLU A 23 -15.26 11.46 -16.12
C GLU A 23 -15.37 12.96 -15.79
N GLU A 24 -15.88 13.31 -14.60
CA GLU A 24 -16.00 14.69 -14.12
C GLU A 24 -14.63 15.39 -14.04
N LEU A 25 -13.64 14.74 -13.39
CA LEU A 25 -12.30 15.34 -13.23
C LEU A 25 -11.53 15.38 -14.55
N SER A 26 -11.78 14.43 -15.45
CA SER A 26 -11.22 14.46 -16.80
C SER A 26 -11.69 15.69 -17.56
N ALA A 27 -13.00 15.95 -17.58
CA ALA A 27 -13.56 17.12 -18.26
C ALA A 27 -13.06 18.44 -17.66
N ALA A 28 -12.83 18.48 -16.33
CA ALA A 28 -12.26 19.64 -15.68
C ALA A 28 -10.80 19.93 -16.08
N LEU A 29 -10.02 18.88 -16.40
CA LEU A 29 -8.63 19.02 -16.85
C LEU A 29 -8.54 19.52 -18.30
N GLU A 30 -9.46 19.14 -19.18
CA GLU A 30 -9.52 19.65 -20.57
C GLU A 30 -9.63 21.18 -20.63
N GLY A 31 -10.39 21.77 -19.70
CA GLY A 31 -10.60 23.22 -19.65
C GLY A 31 -9.37 24.03 -19.22
N GLN A 32 -8.34 23.39 -18.64
CA GLN A 32 -7.16 24.09 -18.12
C GLN A 32 -6.08 24.31 -19.19
N ASP A 33 -5.94 23.37 -20.13
CA ASP A 33 -4.92 23.46 -21.19
C ASP A 33 -5.23 24.58 -22.21
N GLY A 34 -6.50 24.93 -22.41
CA GLY A 34 -6.93 25.96 -23.36
C GLY A 34 -6.66 27.41 -22.94
N ALA A 35 -6.25 27.67 -21.69
CA ALA A 35 -6.04 29.04 -21.18
C ALA A 35 -4.59 29.54 -21.28
N ALA A 36 -3.63 28.67 -21.65
CA ALA A 36 -2.21 28.99 -21.71
C ALA A 36 -1.69 29.38 -23.11
N GLU A 37 -2.52 29.38 -24.15
CA GLU A 37 -2.13 29.75 -25.52
C GLU A 37 -2.09 31.27 -25.71
N GLY A 38 -0.99 31.89 -25.27
CA GLY A 38 -0.75 33.32 -25.39
C GLY A 38 0.73 33.68 -25.41
N GLY A 39 1.52 33.11 -26.33
CA GLY A 39 2.85 33.61 -26.69
C GLY A 39 3.97 32.58 -26.62
N GLY A 40 4.34 32.00 -27.76
CA GLY A 40 5.58 31.24 -27.90
C GLY A 40 5.54 30.19 -29.02
N GLU A 41 5.70 30.63 -30.27
CA GLU A 41 6.03 29.72 -31.37
C GLU A 41 7.47 29.21 -31.18
N GLY A 42 7.63 27.90 -30.92
CA GLY A 42 8.94 27.26 -31.06
C GLY A 42 9.13 25.98 -30.27
N GLY A 43 9.01 24.83 -30.95
CA GLY A 43 9.67 23.59 -30.53
C GLY A 43 8.74 22.42 -30.27
N GLY A 44 8.52 21.59 -31.29
CA GLY A 44 7.83 20.31 -31.18
C GLY A 44 8.61 19.33 -30.32
N GLY A 45 8.13 19.12 -29.09
CA GLY A 45 8.47 17.97 -28.26
C GLY A 45 7.16 17.41 -27.72
N GLY A 46 6.84 16.17 -28.09
CA GLY A 46 5.68 15.43 -27.59
C GLY A 46 5.78 15.16 -26.09
N GLY A 47 5.56 16.21 -25.28
CA GLY A 47 5.32 16.11 -23.86
C GLY A 47 3.92 15.55 -23.69
N GLY A 48 3.83 14.26 -23.32
CA GLY A 48 2.58 13.67 -22.84
C GLY A 48 2.14 14.39 -21.57
N GLY A 49 1.43 15.51 -21.75
CA GLY A 49 0.75 16.20 -20.67
C GLY A 49 -0.19 15.23 -19.96
N ALA A 50 -0.52 15.56 -18.72
CA ALA A 50 -1.50 14.87 -17.88
C ALA A 50 -2.89 14.95 -18.54
N GLY A 51 -3.06 14.20 -19.62
CA GLY A 51 -4.14 14.40 -20.56
C GLY A 51 -5.44 13.89 -19.99
N ALA A 52 -6.48 14.70 -20.15
CA ALA A 52 -7.84 14.23 -20.05
C ALA A 52 -8.08 12.99 -20.95
N MET A 53 -9.11 12.23 -20.58
CA MET A 53 -9.66 11.17 -21.41
C MET A 53 -10.10 11.74 -22.76
N SER A 54 -9.76 11.06 -23.84
CA SER A 54 -10.11 11.48 -25.20
C SER A 54 -10.63 10.31 -26.03
N GLY A 55 -11.40 10.61 -27.08
CA GLY A 55 -11.86 9.63 -28.05
C GLY A 55 -12.58 8.41 -27.42
N GLY A 56 -11.98 7.23 -27.56
CA GLY A 56 -12.54 5.96 -27.08
C GLY A 56 -12.36 5.67 -25.58
N ASP A 57 -11.66 6.53 -24.84
CA ASP A 57 -11.37 6.31 -23.41
C ASP A 57 -12.61 6.08 -22.53
N PRO A 58 -13.74 6.80 -22.69
CA PRO A 58 -14.94 6.54 -21.89
C PRO A 58 -15.48 5.10 -22.04
N VAL A 59 -15.35 4.53 -23.24
CA VAL A 59 -15.76 3.13 -23.49
C VAL A 59 -14.81 2.17 -22.77
N VAL A 60 -13.50 2.41 -22.86
CA VAL A 60 -12.48 1.60 -22.16
C VAL A 60 -12.68 1.68 -20.64
N LEU A 61 -12.94 2.87 -20.09
CA LEU A 61 -13.24 3.06 -18.68
C LEU A 61 -14.52 2.31 -18.26
N SER A 62 -15.57 2.37 -19.07
CA SER A 62 -16.83 1.66 -18.81
C SER A 62 -16.64 0.14 -18.77
N ASN A 63 -15.82 -0.41 -19.68
CA ASN A 63 -15.48 -1.84 -19.70
C ASN A 63 -14.69 -2.25 -18.45
N LEU A 64 -13.69 -1.45 -18.06
CA LEU A 64 -12.93 -1.67 -16.83
C LEU A 64 -13.86 -1.69 -15.60
N CYS A 65 -14.69 -0.66 -15.45
CA CYS A 65 -15.66 -0.55 -14.35
C CYS A 65 -16.66 -1.72 -14.34
N THR A 66 -17.15 -2.13 -15.51
CA THR A 66 -18.04 -3.30 -15.64
C THR A 66 -17.36 -4.56 -15.09
N THR A 67 -16.13 -4.83 -15.52
CA THR A 67 -15.36 -5.98 -15.05
C THR A 67 -15.10 -5.92 -13.54
N LEU A 68 -14.66 -4.76 -13.03
CA LEU A 68 -14.34 -4.58 -11.61
C LEU A 68 -15.59 -4.66 -10.71
N SER A 69 -16.78 -4.31 -11.21
CA SER A 69 -18.03 -4.42 -10.46
C SER A 69 -18.50 -5.86 -10.24
N GLN A 70 -18.09 -6.80 -11.09
CA GLN A 70 -18.51 -8.20 -11.07
C GLN A 70 -17.57 -9.06 -10.23
N THR A 71 -17.43 -8.77 -8.94
CA THR A 71 -16.45 -9.41 -8.03
C THR A 71 -16.53 -10.95 -8.01
N HIS A 72 -17.73 -11.51 -8.12
CA HIS A 72 -17.95 -12.96 -8.20
C HIS A 72 -17.38 -13.62 -9.48
N ARG A 73 -16.99 -12.83 -10.50
CA ARG A 73 -16.42 -13.29 -11.77
C ARG A 73 -14.94 -13.00 -11.94
N TRP A 74 -14.28 -12.36 -10.97
CA TRP A 74 -12.87 -11.95 -11.10
C TRP A 74 -11.89 -13.08 -11.44
N HIS A 75 -12.22 -14.33 -11.10
CA HIS A 75 -11.41 -15.50 -11.47
C HIS A 75 -11.62 -15.99 -12.91
N ALA A 76 -12.66 -15.51 -13.60
CA ALA A 76 -13.04 -15.89 -14.95
C ALA A 76 -13.03 -14.70 -15.93
N SER A 77 -12.77 -13.49 -15.46
CA SER A 77 -12.58 -12.29 -16.28
C SER A 77 -11.11 -11.93 -16.41
N SER A 78 -10.79 -11.09 -17.40
CA SER A 78 -9.46 -10.53 -17.61
C SER A 78 -9.59 -9.06 -17.98
N LEU A 79 -8.57 -8.29 -17.64
CA LEU A 79 -8.46 -6.88 -17.97
C LEU A 79 -7.62 -6.70 -19.25
N SER A 80 -8.04 -5.82 -20.14
CA SER A 80 -7.41 -5.66 -21.46
C SER A 80 -6.14 -4.79 -21.42
N TYR A 81 -5.39 -4.83 -22.53
CA TYR A 81 -4.23 -3.94 -22.72
C TYR A 81 -4.62 -2.46 -22.69
N ASP A 82 -5.72 -2.11 -23.33
CA ASP A 82 -6.18 -0.72 -23.43
C ASP A 82 -6.62 -0.17 -22.07
N GLU A 83 -7.19 -1.00 -21.21
CA GLU A 83 -7.54 -0.61 -19.83
C GLU A 83 -6.30 -0.24 -19.01
N PHE A 84 -5.20 -1.00 -19.13
CA PHE A 84 -3.94 -0.67 -18.45
C PHE A 84 -3.26 0.55 -19.05
N ARG A 85 -3.30 0.71 -20.38
CA ARG A 85 -2.78 1.92 -21.05
C ARG A 85 -3.56 3.17 -20.62
N LEU A 86 -4.88 3.06 -20.45
CA LEU A 86 -5.72 4.13 -19.90
C LEU A 86 -5.28 4.47 -18.47
N LEU A 87 -5.21 3.48 -17.57
CA LEU A 87 -4.80 3.68 -16.18
C LEU A 87 -3.43 4.37 -16.06
N LYS A 88 -2.43 3.94 -16.85
CA LYS A 88 -1.11 4.58 -16.89
C LYS A 88 -1.19 6.08 -17.17
N ARG A 89 -2.02 6.48 -18.13
CA ARG A 89 -2.17 7.88 -18.52
C ARG A 89 -2.96 8.67 -17.48
N LEU A 90 -4.01 8.08 -16.90
CA LEU A 90 -4.78 8.69 -15.82
C LEU A 90 -3.96 8.87 -14.53
N LEU A 91 -2.96 8.01 -14.28
CA LEU A 91 -2.04 8.17 -13.14
C LEU A 91 -1.08 9.37 -13.28
N ALA A 92 -0.97 9.97 -14.47
CA ALA A 92 -0.22 11.20 -14.67
C ALA A 92 -0.99 12.45 -14.21
N TRP A 93 -2.25 12.32 -13.79
CA TRP A 93 -3.05 13.43 -13.28
C TRP A 93 -2.42 14.08 -12.04
N PRO A 94 -2.69 15.38 -11.81
CA PRO A 94 -2.25 16.05 -10.59
C PRO A 94 -2.69 15.32 -9.32
N THR A 95 -1.87 15.35 -8.27
CA THR A 95 -2.14 14.69 -6.98
C THR A 95 -3.52 15.04 -6.42
N THR A 96 -4.01 16.27 -6.64
CA THR A 96 -5.34 16.70 -6.19
C THR A 96 -6.51 16.01 -6.89
N SER A 97 -6.27 15.45 -8.08
CA SER A 97 -7.30 14.90 -8.96
C SER A 97 -7.16 13.39 -9.20
N VAL A 98 -6.04 12.76 -8.81
CA VAL A 98 -5.76 11.34 -9.12
C VAL A 98 -6.53 10.34 -8.24
N PHE A 99 -7.16 10.77 -7.14
CA PHE A 99 -7.76 9.86 -6.18
C PHE A 99 -8.80 8.86 -6.74
N PRO A 100 -9.70 9.18 -7.69
CA PRO A 100 -10.62 8.18 -8.23
C PRO A 100 -9.91 7.16 -9.13
N VAL A 101 -8.79 7.56 -9.75
CA VAL A 101 -7.92 6.63 -10.50
C VAL A 101 -7.27 5.64 -9.55
N LEU A 102 -6.81 6.10 -8.39
CA LEU A 102 -6.29 5.21 -7.34
C LEU A 102 -7.37 4.28 -6.77
N ASP A 103 -8.62 4.75 -6.72
CA ASP A 103 -9.78 3.95 -6.29
C ASP A 103 -10.08 2.80 -7.29
N LEU A 104 -9.89 3.03 -8.60
CA LEU A 104 -9.89 1.94 -9.60
C LEU A 104 -8.67 1.05 -9.44
N LEU A 105 -7.48 1.63 -9.27
CA LEU A 105 -6.23 0.89 -9.20
C LEU A 105 -6.22 -0.09 -8.01
N ARG A 106 -6.81 0.27 -6.86
CA ARG A 106 -6.95 -0.67 -5.74
C ARG A 106 -7.82 -1.88 -6.09
N LEU A 107 -8.84 -1.73 -6.93
CA LEU A 107 -9.69 -2.83 -7.37
C LEU A 107 -8.96 -3.69 -8.41
N VAL A 108 -8.18 -3.08 -9.30
CA VAL A 108 -7.28 -3.79 -10.22
C VAL A 108 -6.27 -4.65 -9.44
N ALA A 109 -5.69 -4.12 -8.36
CA ALA A 109 -4.80 -4.88 -7.48
C ALA A 109 -5.50 -6.01 -6.70
N ALA A 110 -6.82 -5.92 -6.51
CA ALA A 110 -7.59 -7.01 -5.89
C ALA A 110 -7.96 -8.11 -6.92
N HIS A 111 -8.18 -7.74 -8.18
CA HIS A 111 -8.48 -8.65 -9.27
C HIS A 111 -7.28 -9.58 -9.57
N PRO A 112 -7.43 -10.92 -9.66
CA PRO A 112 -6.33 -11.85 -9.94
C PRO A 112 -5.49 -11.50 -11.17
N ASP A 113 -6.13 -11.37 -12.33
CA ASP A 113 -5.45 -10.97 -13.57
C ASP A 113 -4.83 -9.56 -13.49
N GLY A 114 -5.52 -8.61 -12.86
CA GLY A 114 -5.01 -7.25 -12.68
C GLY A 114 -3.74 -7.19 -11.84
N ALA A 115 -3.72 -7.89 -10.70
CA ALA A 115 -2.56 -7.98 -9.84
C ALA A 115 -1.34 -8.62 -10.54
N SER A 116 -1.58 -9.70 -11.30
CA SER A 116 -0.53 -10.36 -12.10
C SER A 116 0.10 -9.40 -13.13
N LYS A 117 -0.73 -8.61 -13.80
CA LYS A 117 -0.31 -7.60 -14.79
C LYS A 117 0.41 -6.40 -14.18
N LEU A 118 0.00 -5.95 -12.99
CA LEU A 118 0.71 -4.91 -12.24
C LEU A 118 2.12 -5.36 -11.85
N GLY A 119 2.29 -6.65 -11.51
CA GLY A 119 3.59 -7.23 -11.18
C GLY A 119 4.56 -7.36 -12.36
N SER A 120 4.06 -7.33 -13.60
CA SER A 120 4.83 -7.58 -14.83
C SER A 120 5.00 -6.35 -15.73
N SER A 121 4.65 -5.15 -15.24
CA SER A 121 4.70 -3.90 -16.02
C SER A 121 3.87 -3.93 -17.32
N PHE A 122 2.73 -4.62 -17.30
CA PHE A 122 1.87 -4.78 -18.46
C PHE A 122 1.39 -3.43 -19.03
N ALA A 123 1.36 -3.31 -20.36
CA ALA A 123 1.11 -2.06 -21.09
C ALA A 123 2.02 -0.88 -20.68
N GLY A 124 3.21 -1.18 -20.13
CA GLY A 124 4.16 -0.20 -19.65
C GLY A 124 3.76 0.50 -18.36
N LEU A 125 2.73 0.01 -17.64
CA LEU A 125 2.33 0.51 -16.33
C LEU A 125 3.28 -0.05 -15.25
N ARG A 126 4.28 0.75 -14.85
CA ARG A 126 5.36 0.31 -13.95
C ARG A 126 5.15 0.74 -12.50
N VAL A 127 4.06 0.31 -11.87
CA VAL A 127 3.76 0.70 -10.48
C VAL A 127 4.70 0.14 -9.42
N LEU A 128 5.52 -0.87 -9.77
CA LEU A 128 6.54 -1.43 -8.87
C LEU A 128 7.93 -0.81 -9.08
N ASP A 129 8.13 -0.07 -10.17
CA ASP A 129 9.35 0.71 -10.40
C ASP A 129 9.17 2.07 -9.72
N MET A 130 9.75 2.23 -8.54
CA MET A 130 9.67 3.44 -7.72
C MET A 130 10.33 4.65 -8.39
N THR A 131 11.11 4.43 -9.46
CA THR A 131 11.69 5.51 -10.29
C THR A 131 10.74 5.94 -11.42
N ALA A 132 9.70 5.16 -11.70
CA ALA A 132 8.76 5.44 -12.77
C ALA A 132 7.71 6.46 -12.33
N PRO A 133 7.28 7.38 -13.22
CA PRO A 133 6.23 8.36 -12.90
C PRO A 133 4.93 7.73 -12.40
N GLU A 134 4.60 6.53 -12.87
CA GLU A 134 3.38 5.82 -12.49
C GLU A 134 3.38 5.37 -11.01
N ALA A 135 4.54 5.31 -10.36
CA ALA A 135 4.67 4.98 -8.93
C ALA A 135 4.71 6.22 -8.03
N ALA A 136 4.85 7.43 -8.59
CA ALA A 136 5.03 8.67 -7.82
C ALA A 136 3.86 8.98 -6.87
N PHE A 137 2.65 8.45 -7.13
CA PHE A 137 1.53 8.63 -6.20
C PHE A 137 1.80 7.99 -4.82
N LEU A 138 2.64 6.96 -4.72
CA LEU A 138 2.97 6.31 -3.45
C LEU A 138 3.81 7.24 -2.57
N THR A 139 4.81 7.90 -3.14
CA THR A 139 5.64 8.89 -2.44
C THR A 139 4.82 10.14 -2.13
N ASN A 140 4.09 10.66 -3.12
CA ASN A 140 3.24 11.85 -2.94
C ASN A 140 2.15 11.63 -1.88
N ALA A 141 1.62 10.41 -1.75
CA ALA A 141 0.64 10.08 -0.73
C ALA A 141 1.22 10.10 0.70
N SER A 142 2.53 10.01 0.87
CA SER A 142 3.17 10.11 2.19
C SER A 142 3.36 11.56 2.65
N ASP A 143 3.20 12.53 1.75
CA ASP A 143 3.37 13.95 2.08
C ASP A 143 2.26 14.43 3.03
N LYS A 144 2.65 15.24 4.03
CA LYS A 144 1.73 15.85 5.00
C LYS A 144 0.67 16.74 4.35
N GLY A 145 0.95 17.27 3.16
CA GLY A 145 0.03 18.10 2.36
C GLY A 145 -0.84 17.31 1.39
N ALA A 146 -0.65 15.98 1.26
CA ALA A 146 -1.41 15.19 0.31
C ALA A 146 -2.91 15.15 0.69
N PRO A 147 -3.83 15.22 -0.27
CA PRO A 147 -5.24 15.07 0.01
C PRO A 147 -5.53 13.71 0.66
N MET A 148 -6.29 13.72 1.75
CA MET A 148 -6.64 12.50 2.50
C MET A 148 -7.20 11.36 1.62
N PRO A 149 -8.05 11.60 0.58
CA PRO A 149 -8.47 10.52 -0.33
C PRO A 149 -7.31 9.83 -1.06
N VAL A 150 -6.27 10.57 -1.44
CA VAL A 150 -5.07 10.03 -2.08
C VAL A 150 -4.30 9.14 -1.10
N GLN A 151 -4.08 9.63 0.11
CA GLN A 151 -3.42 8.87 1.19
C GLN A 151 -4.15 7.54 1.45
N LEU A 152 -5.47 7.60 1.62
CA LEU A 152 -6.30 6.43 1.89
C LEU A 152 -6.29 5.44 0.71
N MET A 153 -6.42 5.91 -0.52
CA MET A 153 -6.44 5.02 -1.70
C MET A 153 -5.06 4.39 -1.96
N ALA A 154 -3.97 5.12 -1.77
CA ALA A 154 -2.62 4.58 -1.88
C ALA A 154 -2.38 3.43 -0.87
N LEU A 155 -2.80 3.60 0.38
CA LEU A 155 -2.73 2.55 1.40
C LEU A 155 -3.57 1.32 1.04
N ARG A 156 -4.82 1.52 0.58
CA ARG A 156 -5.72 0.43 0.19
C ARG A 156 -5.23 -0.33 -1.05
N PHE A 157 -4.72 0.39 -2.04
CA PHE A 157 -4.04 -0.19 -3.19
C PHE A 157 -2.88 -1.08 -2.74
N SER A 158 -2.01 -0.56 -1.88
CA SER A 158 -0.84 -1.26 -1.36
C SER A 158 -1.23 -2.52 -0.57
N CYS A 159 -2.29 -2.46 0.23
CA CYS A 159 -2.81 -3.63 0.92
C CYS A 159 -3.25 -4.72 -0.06
N ASN A 160 -4.02 -4.36 -1.10
CA ASN A 160 -4.48 -5.32 -2.11
C ASN A 160 -3.31 -5.88 -2.94
N LEU A 161 -2.34 -5.04 -3.27
CA LEU A 161 -1.11 -5.42 -3.95
C LEU A 161 -0.35 -6.50 -3.19
N LEU A 162 -0.23 -6.38 -1.86
CA LEU A 162 0.42 -7.40 -1.03
C LEU A 162 -0.50 -8.59 -0.74
N ALA A 163 -1.82 -8.43 -0.79
CA ALA A 163 -2.73 -9.52 -0.49
C ALA A 163 -2.89 -10.51 -1.66
N ASN A 164 -2.72 -10.05 -2.89
CA ASN A 164 -2.73 -10.90 -4.07
C ASN A 164 -1.37 -11.60 -4.27
N ARG A 165 -1.40 -12.90 -4.60
CA ARG A 165 -0.19 -13.74 -4.68
C ARG A 165 0.80 -13.24 -5.73
N ASP A 166 0.34 -12.91 -6.92
CA ASP A 166 1.23 -12.63 -8.05
C ASP A 166 1.94 -11.30 -7.87
N SER A 167 1.19 -10.24 -7.55
CA SER A 167 1.78 -8.92 -7.26
C SER A 167 2.65 -8.94 -6.00
N ARG A 168 2.27 -9.67 -4.94
CA ARG A 168 3.13 -9.85 -3.77
C ARG A 168 4.45 -10.53 -4.12
N THR A 169 4.41 -11.56 -4.96
CA THR A 169 5.61 -12.26 -5.42
C THR A 169 6.52 -11.31 -6.20
N ALA A 170 5.96 -10.46 -7.05
CA ALA A 170 6.71 -9.43 -7.77
C ALA A 170 7.35 -8.41 -6.81
N VAL A 171 6.58 -7.87 -5.84
CA VAL A 171 7.09 -6.96 -4.81
C VAL A 171 8.23 -7.59 -4.01
N ALA A 172 8.05 -8.82 -3.53
CA ALA A 172 9.05 -9.53 -2.75
C ALA A 172 10.32 -9.82 -3.57
N THR A 173 10.16 -10.23 -4.82
CA THR A 173 11.29 -10.50 -5.73
C THR A 173 12.09 -9.23 -5.99
N GLN A 174 11.43 -8.11 -6.26
CA GLN A 174 12.10 -6.83 -6.47
C GLN A 174 12.78 -6.32 -5.18
N ALA A 175 12.14 -6.47 -4.03
CA ALA A 175 12.75 -6.13 -2.75
C ALA A 175 13.96 -7.01 -2.42
N ALA A 176 13.95 -8.28 -2.82
CA ALA A 176 15.07 -9.21 -2.64
C ALA A 176 16.27 -8.90 -3.54
N ALA A 177 16.06 -8.25 -4.69
CA ALA A 177 17.12 -7.85 -5.61
C ALA A 177 18.11 -6.86 -4.96
N GLY A 178 17.68 -6.11 -3.94
CA GLY A 178 18.56 -5.28 -3.11
C GLY A 178 18.89 -3.91 -3.70
N ASP A 179 18.18 -3.45 -4.73
CA ASP A 179 18.21 -2.05 -5.15
C ASP A 179 17.38 -1.21 -4.18
N GLU A 180 18.06 -0.55 -3.22
CA GLU A 180 17.40 0.25 -2.19
C GLU A 180 16.64 1.46 -2.77
N ALA A 181 17.13 2.05 -3.87
CA ALA A 181 16.48 3.19 -4.51
C ALA A 181 15.19 2.79 -5.21
N ASN A 182 15.08 1.52 -5.64
CA ASN A 182 13.93 0.98 -6.34
C ASN A 182 13.23 -0.15 -5.56
N ASN A 183 13.23 -0.06 -4.22
CA ASN A 183 12.62 -1.09 -3.38
C ASN A 183 11.14 -0.76 -3.08
N PRO A 184 10.17 -1.44 -3.73
CA PRO A 184 8.76 -1.17 -3.49
C PRO A 184 8.37 -1.41 -2.02
N LEU A 185 8.93 -2.43 -1.37
CA LEU A 185 8.58 -2.75 0.02
C LEU A 185 9.02 -1.64 1.00
N SER A 186 10.19 -1.04 0.76
CA SER A 186 10.67 0.11 1.53
C SER A 186 9.74 1.33 1.35
N THR A 187 9.33 1.63 0.12
CA THR A 187 8.38 2.72 -0.15
C THR A 187 7.02 2.48 0.52
N LEU A 188 6.49 1.25 0.45
CA LEU A 188 5.24 0.90 1.12
C LEU A 188 5.33 1.02 2.64
N THR A 189 6.47 0.63 3.21
CA THR A 189 6.72 0.76 4.65
C THR A 189 6.81 2.22 5.08
N ALA A 190 7.50 3.06 4.30
CA ALA A 190 7.59 4.50 4.54
C ALA A 190 6.22 5.18 4.44
N LEU A 191 5.41 4.82 3.44
CA LEU A 191 4.03 5.30 3.30
C LEU A 191 3.19 4.96 4.54
N ALA A 192 3.27 3.70 5.01
CA ALA A 192 2.55 3.28 6.21
C ALA A 192 3.03 4.04 7.45
N ALA A 193 4.35 4.16 7.64
CA ALA A 193 4.95 4.87 8.77
C ALA A 193 4.48 6.32 8.86
N ALA A 194 4.62 7.08 7.77
CA ALA A 194 4.23 8.49 7.69
C ALA A 194 2.75 8.71 8.05
N LEU A 195 1.88 7.79 7.61
CA LEU A 195 0.44 7.88 7.82
C LEU A 195 -0.03 7.29 9.17
N THR A 196 0.83 6.56 9.87
CA THR A 196 0.63 6.19 11.29
C THR A 196 1.20 7.21 12.28
N GLU A 197 2.22 7.99 11.90
CA GLU A 197 2.88 8.97 12.79
C GLU A 197 1.99 10.18 13.11
N GLY A 198 1.10 10.59 12.21
CA GLY A 198 0.38 11.87 12.27
C GLY A 198 -0.56 12.10 13.48
N GLY A 199 -0.60 11.18 14.44
CA GLY A 199 -1.24 11.36 15.74
C GLY A 199 -2.75 11.61 15.67
N SER A 200 -3.30 12.36 16.65
CA SER A 200 -4.75 12.61 16.83
C SER A 200 -5.43 13.38 15.72
N LYS A 201 -4.67 13.87 14.73
CA LYS A 201 -5.18 14.57 13.56
C LYS A 201 -5.36 13.65 12.35
N THR A 202 -4.85 12.41 12.40
CA THR A 202 -5.03 11.46 11.30
C THR A 202 -6.44 10.89 11.31
N ASN A 203 -7.00 10.72 10.11
CA ASN A 203 -8.31 10.11 9.95
C ASN A 203 -8.25 8.63 10.32
N LYS A 204 -9.19 8.14 11.13
CA LYS A 204 -9.26 6.73 11.56
C LYS A 204 -9.16 5.72 10.40
N ASN A 205 -9.72 6.04 9.24
CA ASN A 205 -9.68 5.14 8.09
C ASN A 205 -8.28 5.04 7.48
N VAL A 206 -7.53 6.14 7.50
CA VAL A 206 -6.13 6.20 7.05
C VAL A 206 -5.27 5.40 8.02
N SER A 207 -5.38 5.65 9.33
CA SER A 207 -4.62 4.92 10.36
C SER A 207 -4.93 3.41 10.32
N SER A 208 -6.20 3.05 10.15
CA SER A 208 -6.64 1.65 10.01
C SER A 208 -6.06 0.98 8.76
N ALA A 209 -6.05 1.67 7.61
CA ALA A 209 -5.45 1.15 6.39
C ALA A 209 -3.92 1.04 6.50
N ALA A 210 -3.25 1.99 7.15
CA ALA A 210 -1.81 1.97 7.37
C ALA A 210 -1.38 0.82 8.30
N ALA A 211 -2.09 0.62 9.41
CA ALA A 211 -1.86 -0.53 10.29
C ALA A 211 -2.12 -1.86 9.58
N SER A 212 -3.11 -1.93 8.70
CA SER A 212 -3.37 -3.12 7.86
C SER A 212 -2.22 -3.40 6.89
N LEU A 213 -1.65 -2.34 6.30
CA LEU A 213 -0.50 -2.46 5.41
C LEU A 213 0.72 -2.98 6.17
N LEU A 214 0.97 -2.50 7.38
CA LEU A 214 2.07 -3.00 8.23
C LEU A 214 1.91 -4.48 8.59
N VAL A 215 0.69 -4.97 8.83
CA VAL A 215 0.46 -6.42 9.00
C VAL A 215 0.82 -7.17 7.71
N ASN A 216 0.38 -6.70 6.55
CA ASN A 216 0.70 -7.35 5.27
C ASN A 216 2.21 -7.37 5.01
N ILE A 217 2.93 -6.27 5.31
CA ILE A 217 4.39 -6.18 5.21
C ILE A 217 5.06 -7.18 6.17
N ALA A 218 4.59 -7.27 7.41
CA ALA A 218 5.11 -8.22 8.40
C ALA A 218 4.99 -9.67 7.93
N ILE A 219 3.88 -10.03 7.27
CA ILE A 219 3.70 -11.36 6.68
C ILE A 219 4.66 -11.57 5.51
N VAL A 220 4.84 -10.59 4.62
CA VAL A 220 5.79 -10.64 3.48
C VAL A 220 7.23 -10.81 3.94
N CYS A 221 7.61 -10.18 5.06
CA CYS A 221 8.94 -10.33 5.68
C CYS A 221 9.18 -11.69 6.32
N SER A 222 8.17 -12.58 6.37
CA SER A 222 8.32 -13.89 7.00
C SER A 222 9.13 -14.87 6.13
N PRO A 223 10.22 -15.47 6.65
CA PRO A 223 10.95 -16.52 5.93
C PRO A 223 10.09 -17.73 5.58
N ALA A 224 9.11 -18.05 6.45
CA ALA A 224 8.17 -19.15 6.23
C ALA A 224 7.22 -18.87 5.06
N GLU A 225 6.70 -17.64 4.97
CA GLU A 225 5.86 -17.23 3.85
C GLU A 225 6.66 -17.18 2.54
N ALA A 226 7.90 -16.69 2.58
CA ALA A 226 8.80 -16.69 1.43
C ALA A 226 9.03 -18.11 0.88
N THR A 227 9.33 -19.05 1.77
CA THR A 227 9.51 -20.47 1.42
C THR A 227 8.23 -21.07 0.81
N LYS A 228 7.08 -20.82 1.44
CA LYS A 228 5.78 -21.31 0.99
C LYS A 228 5.39 -20.77 -0.38
N ALA A 229 5.68 -19.50 -0.64
CA ALA A 229 5.29 -18.84 -1.88
C ALA A 229 6.31 -19.00 -3.01
N GLY A 230 7.55 -19.37 -2.68
CA GLY A 230 8.63 -19.63 -3.64
C GLY A 230 9.37 -18.38 -4.12
N TRP A 231 9.29 -17.26 -3.40
CA TRP A 231 10.12 -16.07 -3.71
C TRP A 231 11.43 -16.08 -2.91
N PRO A 232 12.49 -15.42 -3.40
CA PRO A 232 13.77 -15.36 -2.69
C PRO A 232 13.60 -14.78 -1.28
N PRO A 233 14.31 -15.30 -0.26
CA PRO A 233 14.25 -14.72 1.07
C PRO A 233 14.68 -13.24 0.98
N LEU A 234 13.88 -12.36 1.57
CA LEU A 234 14.25 -10.95 1.69
C LEU A 234 15.54 -10.84 2.49
N ARG A 235 16.28 -9.74 2.32
CA ARG A 235 17.31 -9.36 3.30
C ARG A 235 16.59 -8.96 4.59
N VAL A 236 16.19 -9.96 5.37
CA VAL A 236 15.18 -9.87 6.44
C VAL A 236 15.53 -8.78 7.45
N ALA A 237 16.81 -8.57 7.74
CA ALA A 237 17.26 -7.61 8.74
C ALA A 237 16.80 -6.18 8.41
N SER A 238 17.12 -5.63 7.23
CA SER A 238 16.80 -4.22 6.93
C SER A 238 15.30 -3.96 6.77
N GLN A 239 14.56 -4.90 6.14
CA GLN A 239 13.13 -4.73 5.91
C GLN A 239 12.30 -4.96 7.17
N SER A 240 12.68 -5.95 8.00
CA SER A 240 12.00 -6.16 9.28
C SER A 240 12.28 -5.00 10.24
N ASP A 241 13.51 -4.48 10.28
CA ASP A 241 13.86 -3.32 11.11
C ASP A 241 13.06 -2.07 10.70
N LEU A 242 12.95 -1.81 9.40
CA LEU A 242 12.16 -0.69 8.89
C LEU A 242 10.67 -0.82 9.26
N ALA A 243 10.10 -2.02 9.10
CA ALA A 243 8.71 -2.29 9.47
C ALA A 243 8.49 -2.20 10.98
N MET A 244 9.45 -2.67 11.79
CA MET A 244 9.41 -2.58 13.26
C MET A 244 9.43 -1.14 13.74
N ASN A 245 10.29 -0.31 13.15
CA ASN A 245 10.31 1.13 13.43
C ASN A 245 8.96 1.78 13.09
N ALA A 246 8.39 1.46 11.93
CA ALA A 246 7.08 1.97 11.53
C ALA A 246 5.97 1.56 12.51
N VAL A 247 5.98 0.31 12.98
CA VAL A 247 5.03 -0.19 13.99
C VAL A 247 5.23 0.53 15.32
N ALA A 248 6.48 0.69 15.78
CA ALA A 248 6.79 1.39 17.02
C ALA A 248 6.31 2.85 16.99
N VAL A 249 6.53 3.56 15.88
CA VAL A 249 6.03 4.92 15.65
C VAL A 249 4.50 4.95 15.75
N GLY A 250 3.81 4.03 15.07
CA GLY A 250 2.35 3.95 15.10
C GLY A 250 1.77 3.68 16.51
N LEU A 251 2.45 2.86 17.31
CA LEU A 251 2.06 2.52 18.69
C LEU A 251 2.32 3.66 19.69
N LYS A 252 3.38 4.44 19.46
CA LYS A 252 3.70 5.64 20.24
C LYS A 252 2.81 6.83 19.88
N GLY A 253 2.30 6.88 18.64
CA GLY A 253 1.43 7.93 18.14
C GLY A 253 0.22 8.18 19.05
N GLY A 254 0.20 9.34 19.70
CA GLY A 254 -0.76 9.68 20.77
C GLY A 254 -2.24 9.78 20.34
N GLY A 255 -2.56 9.58 19.06
CA GLY A 255 -3.96 9.58 18.61
C GLY A 255 -4.35 8.54 17.56
N THR A 256 -3.40 7.76 17.04
CA THR A 256 -3.69 6.50 16.32
C THR A 256 -3.99 5.37 17.30
N ALA A 257 -3.36 5.39 18.47
CA ALA A 257 -3.51 4.38 19.52
C ALA A 257 -4.84 4.45 20.30
N THR A 258 -5.74 5.38 19.99
CA THR A 258 -7.08 5.45 20.62
C THR A 258 -8.10 4.54 19.95
N ASP A 259 -7.84 4.10 18.72
CA ASP A 259 -8.72 3.14 18.03
C ASP A 259 -8.22 1.72 18.32
N ASP A 260 -9.02 0.93 19.02
CA ASP A 260 -8.64 -0.42 19.46
C ASP A 260 -8.32 -1.36 18.28
N GLU A 261 -8.92 -1.17 17.11
CA GLU A 261 -8.67 -1.99 15.92
C GLU A 261 -7.34 -1.61 15.25
N VAL A 262 -7.01 -0.31 15.18
CA VAL A 262 -5.69 0.16 14.73
C VAL A 262 -4.60 -0.40 15.65
N THR A 263 -4.77 -0.25 16.96
CA THR A 263 -3.83 -0.75 17.97
C THR A 263 -3.67 -2.27 17.87
N TYR A 264 -4.77 -3.01 17.75
CA TYR A 264 -4.73 -4.46 17.57
C TYR A 264 -3.87 -4.87 16.36
N ARG A 265 -4.07 -4.21 15.21
CA ARG A 265 -3.31 -4.51 13.98
C ARG A 265 -1.83 -4.18 14.12
N LEU A 266 -1.48 -3.09 14.79
CA LEU A 266 -0.09 -2.74 15.05
C LEU A 266 0.60 -3.77 15.98
N VAL A 267 -0.06 -4.19 17.06
CA VAL A 267 0.46 -5.25 17.94
C VAL A 267 0.59 -6.58 17.19
N LEU A 268 -0.35 -6.90 16.29
CA LEU A 268 -0.27 -8.08 15.43
C LEU A 268 0.92 -8.02 14.45
N ALA A 269 1.18 -6.85 13.86
CA ALA A 269 2.35 -6.64 13.01
C ALA A 269 3.66 -6.82 13.80
N ALA A 270 3.73 -6.25 15.01
CA ALA A 270 4.86 -6.42 15.92
C ALA A 270 5.13 -7.89 16.24
N ASP A 271 4.11 -8.64 16.71
CA ASP A 271 4.25 -10.07 17.04
C ASP A 271 4.77 -10.87 15.83
N THR A 272 4.23 -10.58 14.64
CA THR A 272 4.63 -11.27 13.40
C THR A 272 6.10 -10.98 13.06
N LEU A 273 6.53 -9.71 13.09
CA LEU A 273 7.90 -9.31 12.79
C LEU A 273 8.90 -9.86 13.81
N MET A 274 8.59 -9.77 15.10
CA MET A 274 9.45 -10.27 16.18
C MET A 274 9.70 -11.78 16.05
N ARG A 275 8.65 -12.56 15.75
CA ARG A 275 8.79 -14.01 15.48
C ARG A 275 9.67 -14.28 14.26
N ASN A 276 9.54 -13.50 13.18
CA ASN A 276 10.35 -13.64 11.98
C ASN A 276 11.84 -13.37 12.29
N MET A 277 12.13 -12.33 13.08
CA MET A 277 13.49 -11.98 13.49
C MET A 277 14.11 -13.08 14.36
N LEU A 278 13.38 -13.54 15.39
CA LEU A 278 13.79 -14.65 16.25
C LEU A 278 14.14 -15.92 15.45
N ALA A 279 13.27 -16.28 14.50
CA ALA A 279 13.51 -17.43 13.62
C ALA A 279 14.77 -17.26 12.75
N SER A 280 15.05 -16.05 12.27
CA SER A 280 16.20 -15.77 11.41
C SER A 280 17.55 -15.72 12.14
N LYS A 281 17.55 -15.37 13.43
CA LYS A 281 18.75 -15.20 14.26
C LYS A 281 19.06 -16.39 15.16
N GLY A 282 18.34 -17.51 15.00
CA GLY A 282 18.48 -18.68 15.88
C GLY A 282 18.13 -18.38 17.34
N GLY A 283 17.32 -17.34 17.59
CA GLY A 283 16.93 -16.93 18.94
C GLY A 283 17.94 -16.04 19.68
N ASP A 284 19.01 -15.53 19.06
CA ASP A 284 19.93 -14.60 19.72
C ASP A 284 19.33 -13.19 19.82
N VAL A 285 18.84 -12.86 21.02
CA VAL A 285 18.17 -11.59 21.35
C VAL A 285 19.17 -10.46 21.57
N ALA A 286 20.39 -10.77 22.01
CA ALA A 286 21.44 -9.77 22.15
C ALA A 286 21.88 -9.22 20.78
N ALA A 287 21.74 -10.03 19.73
CA ALA A 287 21.98 -9.65 18.34
C ALA A 287 20.80 -8.93 17.66
N MET A 288 19.71 -8.64 18.38
CA MET A 288 18.58 -7.91 17.83
C MET A 288 18.83 -6.41 17.77
N SER A 289 18.20 -5.77 16.78
CA SER A 289 18.32 -4.36 16.50
C SER A 289 17.62 -3.49 17.56
N ASP A 290 17.98 -2.21 17.61
CA ASP A 290 17.30 -1.24 18.47
C ASP A 290 15.80 -1.10 18.13
N ALA A 291 15.43 -1.31 16.86
CA ALA A 291 14.05 -1.32 16.39
C ALA A 291 13.19 -2.36 17.13
N PHE A 292 13.77 -3.53 17.43
CA PHE A 292 13.09 -4.58 18.20
C PHE A 292 12.76 -4.13 19.62
N ARG A 293 13.77 -3.56 20.32
CA ARG A 293 13.61 -3.07 21.70
C ARG A 293 12.61 -1.92 21.76
N GLU A 294 12.69 -0.99 20.81
CA GLU A 294 11.81 0.15 20.72
C GLU A 294 10.34 -0.26 20.51
N CYS A 295 10.11 -1.24 19.63
CA CYS A 295 8.78 -1.78 19.42
C CYS A 295 8.27 -2.55 20.65
N GLY A 296 9.12 -3.27 21.38
CA GLY A 296 8.77 -3.93 22.64
C GLY A 296 8.26 -2.95 23.69
N ALA A 297 9.03 -1.89 23.95
CA ALA A 297 8.63 -0.82 24.85
C ALA A 297 7.32 -0.13 24.39
N ALA A 298 7.14 0.04 23.07
CA ALA A 298 5.91 0.60 22.53
C ALA A 298 4.70 -0.32 22.77
N VAL A 299 4.84 -1.65 22.62
CA VAL A 299 3.79 -2.63 22.94
C VAL A 299 3.45 -2.62 24.43
N GLU A 300 4.44 -2.54 25.32
CA GLU A 300 4.20 -2.46 26.76
C GLU A 300 3.34 -1.24 27.10
N SER A 301 3.63 -0.08 26.49
CA SER A 301 2.82 1.14 26.68
C SER A 301 1.35 1.02 26.23
N VAL A 302 1.02 0.01 25.41
CA VAL A 302 -0.36 -0.25 24.97
C VAL A 302 -1.17 -0.93 26.07
N LEU A 303 -0.53 -1.79 26.88
CA LEU A 303 -1.21 -2.54 27.95
C LEU A 303 -1.92 -1.62 28.94
N ASP A 304 -1.35 -0.45 29.20
CA ASP A 304 -1.92 0.53 30.12
C ASP A 304 -3.09 1.33 29.52
N ARG A 305 -3.31 1.24 28.20
CA ARG A 305 -4.21 2.14 27.45
C ARG A 305 -5.36 1.46 26.73
N THR A 306 -5.22 0.21 26.30
CA THR A 306 -6.28 -0.48 25.54
C THR A 306 -7.36 -1.08 26.43
N THR A 307 -8.61 -0.92 26.03
CA THR A 307 -9.78 -1.44 26.75
C THR A 307 -10.26 -2.79 26.23
N THR A 308 -9.77 -3.21 25.06
CA THR A 308 -10.21 -4.44 24.41
C THR A 308 -9.40 -5.64 24.89
N GLN A 309 -10.11 -6.65 25.42
CA GLN A 309 -9.52 -7.90 25.92
C GLN A 309 -8.59 -8.58 24.90
N ARG A 310 -8.99 -8.64 23.63
CA ARG A 310 -8.20 -9.28 22.56
C ARG A 310 -6.82 -8.61 22.37
N THR A 311 -6.77 -7.29 22.41
CA THR A 311 -5.52 -6.53 22.27
C THR A 311 -4.64 -6.73 23.49
N ASN A 312 -5.23 -6.70 24.69
CA ASN A 312 -4.53 -6.97 25.95
C ASN A 312 -3.92 -8.37 25.99
N GLU A 313 -4.68 -9.41 25.64
CA GLU A 313 -4.15 -10.78 25.62
C GLU A 313 -2.99 -10.95 24.64
N LEU A 314 -3.04 -10.29 23.47
CA LEU A 314 -1.98 -10.35 22.48
C LEU A 314 -0.73 -9.61 22.96
N ALA A 315 -0.89 -8.40 23.50
CA ALA A 315 0.21 -7.61 24.03
C ALA A 315 0.87 -8.29 25.26
N GLN A 316 0.09 -8.92 26.13
CA GLN A 316 0.60 -9.71 27.27
C GLN A 316 1.40 -10.93 26.80
N LYS A 317 0.89 -11.67 25.81
CA LYS A 317 1.62 -12.80 25.22
C LYS A 317 2.94 -12.36 24.59
N LEU A 318 2.93 -11.22 23.90
CA LEU A 318 4.12 -10.66 23.26
C LEU A 318 5.14 -10.19 24.29
N THR A 319 4.70 -9.43 25.30
CA THR A 319 5.56 -8.95 26.40
C THR A 319 6.18 -10.12 27.17
N LYS A 320 5.41 -11.17 27.44
CA LYS A 320 5.95 -12.39 28.05
C LYS A 320 7.00 -13.07 27.17
N ALA A 321 6.72 -13.22 25.87
CA ALA A 321 7.66 -13.82 24.94
C ALA A 321 8.97 -13.00 24.84
N LEU A 322 8.89 -11.67 24.95
CA LEU A 322 10.04 -10.78 25.01
C LEU A 322 10.85 -10.93 26.30
N ALA A 323 10.19 -11.14 27.44
CA ALA A 323 10.87 -11.34 28.72
C ALA A 323 11.53 -12.72 28.84
N ASP A 324 10.99 -13.74 28.15
CA ASP A 324 11.53 -15.10 28.10
C ASP A 324 12.75 -15.23 27.15
N CYS A 325 13.01 -14.20 26.34
CA CYS A 325 14.04 -14.09 25.30
C CYS A 325 15.30 -13.39 25.83
#